data_AF-F8LAA4-F1
#
_entry.id   AF-F8LAA4-F1
#
_cell.length_a   1.000
_cell.length_b   1.000
_cell.length_c   1.000
_cell.angle_alpha   90.00
_cell.angle_beta   90.00
_cell.angle_gamma   90.00
#
_symmetry.space_group_name_H-M   'P 1'
#
loop_
_entity.id
_entity.type
_entity.pdbx_description
1 polymer ?
#
loop_
_entity_poly.entity_id
_entity_poly.type
_entity_poly.pdbx_seq_one_letter_code
_entity_poly.pdbx_strand_id
1 'polypeptide(L)'
;TLLALVYIGISFVAARHSSYLASFPTDEMLGQLSLKMLGPYAGIIAVLAVAMACLTTAIALAAVFAEYIHEDIANTKVSYRMALVLTLISAFFMSTLNFAGIMSFLAPILTLIYPSLIVLAFVSILHKLYNFQYIKLPVFATFAITVLVDAYTHF
;
A
#
# COMPACT_ATOMS: atom_id res chain seq x y z
N THR A 1 13.83 -9.12 0.93
CA THR A 1 14.04 -10.34 0.12
C THR A 1 12.89 -11.33 0.28
N LEU A 2 12.46 -11.68 1.50
CA LEU A 2 11.30 -12.58 1.72
C LEU A 2 10.00 -12.09 1.05
N LEU A 3 9.65 -10.80 1.16
CA LEU A 3 8.47 -10.25 0.49
C LEU A 3 8.51 -10.38 -1.04
N ALA A 4 9.69 -10.19 -1.65
CA ALA A 4 9.84 -10.35 -3.10
C ALA A 4 9.56 -11.79 -3.53
N LEU A 5 10.07 -12.77 -2.76
CA LEU A 5 9.84 -14.19 -3.03
C LEU A 5 8.36 -14.57 -2.86
N VAL A 6 7.71 -14.07 -1.81
CA VAL A 6 6.26 -14.27 -1.57
C VAL A 6 5.44 -13.64 -2.69
N TYR A 7 5.77 -12.42 -3.12
CA TYR A 7 5.03 -11.72 -4.17
C TYR A 7 5.12 -12.46 -5.52
N ILE A 8 6.32 -12.91 -5.90
CA ILE A 8 6.53 -13.74 -7.10
C ILE A 8 5.71 -15.03 -7.04
N GLY A 9 5.69 -15.71 -5.89
CA GLY A 9 4.90 -16.92 -5.68
C GLY A 9 3.40 -16.68 -5.86
N ILE A 10 2.87 -15.62 -5.24
CA ILE A 10 1.46 -15.24 -5.37
C ILE A 10 1.13 -14.88 -6.83
N SER A 11 1.97 -14.10 -7.51
CA SER A 11 1.77 -13.74 -8.92
C SER A 11 1.74 -14.95 -9.84
N PHE A 12 2.62 -15.95 -9.63
CA PHE A 12 2.62 -17.18 -10.43
C PHE A 12 1.36 -18.01 -10.23
N VAL A 13 0.88 -18.13 -8.99
CA VAL A 13 -0.36 -18.86 -8.66
C VAL A 13 -1.59 -18.15 -9.23
N ALA A 14 -1.64 -16.81 -9.13
CA ALA A 14 -2.70 -15.98 -9.68
C ALA A 14 -2.76 -16.08 -11.22
N ALA A 15 -1.61 -16.03 -11.90
CA ALA A 15 -1.53 -16.15 -13.36
C ALA A 15 -2.12 -17.48 -13.86
N ARG A 16 -1.84 -18.58 -13.13
CA ARG A 16 -2.30 -19.93 -13.48
C ARG A 16 -3.80 -20.17 -13.23
N HIS A 17 -4.41 -19.37 -12.35
CA HIS A 17 -5.84 -19.46 -12.01
C HIS A 17 -6.64 -18.24 -12.46
N SER A 18 -6.07 -17.42 -13.34
CA SER A 18 -6.65 -16.15 -13.82
C SER A 18 -8.05 -16.31 -14.42
N SER A 19 -8.31 -17.40 -15.15
CA SER A 19 -9.62 -17.70 -15.75
C SER A 19 -10.71 -18.03 -14.73
N TYR A 20 -10.36 -18.62 -13.58
CA TYR A 20 -11.28 -18.90 -12.48
C TYR A 20 -11.49 -17.68 -11.56
N LEU A 21 -10.51 -16.78 -11.52
CA LEU A 21 -10.51 -15.59 -10.69
C LEU A 21 -11.32 -14.43 -11.31
N ALA A 22 -11.47 -14.41 -12.63
CA ALA A 22 -12.18 -13.35 -13.36
C ALA A 22 -13.69 -13.22 -13.03
N SER A 23 -14.29 -14.25 -12.41
CA SER A 23 -15.71 -14.23 -12.02
C SER A 23 -15.97 -13.69 -10.62
N PHE A 24 -14.93 -13.42 -9.83
CA PHE A 24 -15.07 -12.98 -8.43
C PHE A 24 -14.70 -11.51 -8.25
N PRO A 25 -15.34 -10.80 -7.30
CA PRO A 25 -14.98 -9.44 -6.96
C PRO A 25 -13.59 -9.37 -6.35
N THR A 26 -12.87 -8.28 -6.62
CA THR A 26 -11.42 -8.13 -6.37
C THR A 26 -11.02 -8.32 -4.90
N ASP A 27 -11.92 -8.00 -3.98
CA ASP A 27 -11.76 -8.15 -2.53
C ASP A 27 -11.78 -9.61 -2.05
N GLU A 28 -12.52 -10.50 -2.72
CA GLU A 28 -12.60 -11.90 -2.34
C GLU A 28 -11.60 -12.80 -3.08
N MET A 29 -10.98 -12.31 -4.16
CA MET A 29 -10.11 -13.10 -5.03
C MET A 29 -8.99 -13.81 -4.25
N LEU A 30 -8.31 -13.10 -3.34
CA LEU A 30 -7.19 -13.66 -2.56
C LEU A 30 -7.66 -14.71 -1.55
N GLY A 31 -8.81 -14.47 -0.90
CA GLY A 31 -9.42 -15.41 0.04
C GLY A 31 -9.84 -16.70 -0.66
N GLN A 32 -10.58 -16.59 -1.76
CA GLN A 32 -11.02 -17.75 -2.56
C GLN A 32 -9.84 -18.51 -3.17
N LEU A 33 -8.81 -17.79 -3.64
CA LEU A 33 -7.59 -18.40 -4.15
C LEU A 33 -6.87 -19.19 -3.06
N SER A 34 -6.75 -18.64 -1.85
CA SER A 34 -6.11 -19.33 -0.73
C SER A 34 -6.86 -20.61 -0.32
N LEU A 35 -8.19 -20.56 -0.23
CA LEU A 35 -9.02 -21.72 0.10
C LEU A 35 -8.92 -22.82 -0.96
N LYS A 36 -8.88 -22.43 -2.24
CA LYS A 36 -8.78 -23.38 -3.35
C LYS A 36 -7.40 -24.00 -3.51
N MET A 37 -6.33 -23.23 -3.29
CA MET A 37 -4.96 -23.70 -3.50
C MET A 37 -4.40 -24.48 -2.32
N LEU A 38 -4.70 -24.05 -1.09
CA LEU A 38 -4.22 -24.69 0.13
C LEU A 38 -5.17 -25.80 0.63
N GLY A 39 -6.38 -25.88 0.08
CA GLY A 39 -7.43 -26.77 0.55
C GLY A 39 -8.14 -26.26 1.80
N PRO A 40 -9.22 -26.92 2.25
CA PRO A 40 -10.11 -26.38 3.28
C PRO A 40 -9.42 -26.20 4.64
N TYR A 41 -8.52 -27.09 5.04
CA TYR A 41 -7.85 -27.00 6.33
C TYR A 41 -6.74 -25.93 6.37
N ALA A 42 -5.88 -25.87 5.35
CA ALA A 42 -4.78 -24.90 5.34
C ALA A 42 -5.23 -23.51 4.88
N GLY A 43 -6.26 -23.42 4.04
CA GLY A 43 -6.80 -22.15 3.57
C GLY A 43 -7.39 -21.29 4.69
N ILE A 44 -8.09 -21.90 5.65
CA ILE A 44 -8.64 -21.18 6.83
C ILE A 44 -7.50 -20.57 7.66
N ILE A 45 -6.43 -21.33 7.89
CA ILE A 45 -5.26 -20.86 8.65
C ILE A 45 -4.59 -19.69 7.91
N ALA A 46 -4.48 -19.76 6.58
CA ALA A 46 -3.90 -18.70 5.77
C ALA A 46 -4.74 -17.41 5.81
N VAL A 47 -6.06 -17.49 5.66
CA VAL A 47 -6.96 -16.32 5.75
C VAL A 47 -6.88 -15.68 7.14
N LEU A 48 -6.84 -16.49 8.20
CA LEU A 48 -6.69 -16.00 9.56
C LEU A 48 -5.33 -15.31 9.79
N ALA A 49 -4.25 -15.88 9.25
CA ALA A 49 -2.92 -15.28 9.31
C ALA A 49 -2.86 -13.93 8.57
N VAL A 50 -3.49 -13.84 7.40
CA VAL A 50 -3.61 -12.57 6.64
C VAL A 50 -4.44 -11.55 7.41
N ALA A 51 -5.55 -11.96 8.03
CA ALA A 51 -6.38 -11.07 8.85
C ALA A 51 -5.57 -10.49 10.03
N MET A 52 -4.76 -11.30 10.71
CA MET A 52 -3.85 -10.85 11.76
C MET A 52 -2.78 -9.89 11.23
N ALA A 53 -2.17 -10.19 10.08
CA ALA A 53 -1.19 -9.31 9.46
C ALA A 53 -1.79 -7.94 9.11
N CYS A 54 -2.99 -7.92 8.52
CA CYS A 54 -3.72 -6.70 8.19
C CYS A 54 -4.13 -5.89 9.44
N LEU A 55 -4.43 -6.57 10.56
CA LEU A 55 -4.71 -5.90 11.82
C LEU A 55 -3.48 -5.15 12.34
N THR A 56 -2.30 -5.79 12.32
CA THR A 56 -1.06 -5.13 12.76
C THR A 56 -0.68 -3.95 11.87
N THR A 57 -0.83 -4.05 10.54
CA THR A 57 -0.56 -2.92 9.64
C THR A 57 -1.55 -1.77 9.85
N ALA A 58 -2.84 -2.07 10.05
CA ALA A 58 -3.84 -1.05 10.37
C ALA A 58 -3.51 -0.32 11.69
N ILE A 59 -3.11 -1.04 12.74
CA ILE A 59 -2.70 -0.46 14.02
C ILE A 59 -1.47 0.44 13.85
N ALA A 60 -0.45 -0.03 13.13
CA ALA A 60 0.77 0.73 12.89
C ALA A 60 0.50 2.03 12.12
N LEU A 61 -0.30 1.96 11.04
CA LEU A 61 -0.68 3.13 10.25
C LEU A 61 -1.53 4.09 11.08
N ALA A 62 -2.53 3.60 11.82
CA ALA A 62 -3.37 4.44 12.68
C ALA A 62 -2.55 5.18 13.76
N ALA A 63 -1.56 4.51 14.35
CA ALA A 63 -0.65 5.15 15.32
C ALA A 63 0.18 6.27 14.67
N VAL A 64 0.77 6.04 13.50
CA VAL A 64 1.53 7.05 12.75
C VAL A 64 0.66 8.22 12.33
N PHE A 65 -0.56 7.97 11.84
CA PHE A 65 -1.51 9.05 11.50
C PHE A 65 -1.95 9.85 12.73
N ALA A 66 -2.21 9.19 13.86
CA ALA A 66 -2.57 9.86 15.10
C ALA A 66 -1.44 10.74 15.62
N GLU A 67 -0.19 10.28 15.51
CA GLU A 67 1.01 11.06 15.85
C GLU A 67 1.19 12.25 14.91
N TYR A 68 1.02 12.05 13.60
CA TYR A 68 1.06 13.14 12.61
C TYR A 68 0.00 14.22 12.88
N ILE A 69 -1.23 13.83 13.21
CA ILE A 69 -2.29 14.79 13.57
C ILE A 69 -1.92 15.53 14.87
N HIS A 70 -1.32 14.84 15.83
CA HIS A 70 -0.95 15.40 17.12
C HIS A 70 0.20 16.42 17.01
N GLU A 71 1.27 16.06 16.29
CA GLU A 71 2.49 16.86 16.18
C GLU A 71 2.40 17.94 15.10
N ASP A 72 2.10 17.55 13.85
CA ASP A 72 2.13 18.45 12.68
C ASP A 72 0.89 19.37 12.61
N ILE A 73 -0.30 18.84 12.91
CA ILE A 73 -1.56 19.59 12.74
C ILE A 73 -2.00 20.29 14.02
N ALA A 74 -1.96 19.59 15.16
CA ALA A 74 -2.54 20.09 16.41
C ALA A 74 -1.56 20.84 17.31
N ASN A 75 -0.26 20.87 16.99
CA ASN A 75 0.79 21.57 17.74
C ASN A 75 0.65 21.33 19.26
N THR A 76 0.50 20.06 19.67
CA THR A 76 0.33 19.60 21.07
C THR A 76 -0.95 20.01 21.82
N LYS A 77 -1.98 20.59 21.17
CA LYS A 77 -3.23 20.99 21.84
C LYS A 77 -4.32 19.90 21.91
N VAL A 78 -4.25 18.87 21.08
CA VAL A 78 -5.25 17.79 21.02
C VAL A 78 -4.65 16.52 21.62
N SER A 79 -5.38 15.80 22.46
CA SER A 79 -4.88 14.56 23.06
C SER A 79 -4.71 13.46 22.00
N TYR A 80 -3.58 12.73 22.04
CA TYR A 80 -3.29 11.58 21.17
C TYR A 80 -4.46 10.57 21.07
N ARG A 81 -5.15 10.31 22.19
CA ARG A 81 -6.32 9.41 22.21
C ARG A 81 -7.45 9.91 21.30
N MET A 82 -7.65 11.22 21.22
CA MET A 82 -8.71 11.81 20.41
C MET A 82 -8.36 11.75 18.91
N ALA A 83 -7.08 11.96 18.56
CA ALA A 83 -6.59 11.78 17.19
C ALA A 83 -6.70 10.31 16.74
N LEU A 84 -6.37 9.35 17.61
CA LEU A 84 -6.52 7.92 17.32
C LEU A 84 -7.98 7.52 17.11
N VAL A 85 -8.90 7.99 17.96
CA VAL A 85 -10.33 7.72 17.79
C VAL A 85 -10.86 8.34 16.50
N LEU A 86 -10.44 9.57 16.16
CA LEU A 86 -10.83 10.22 14.92
C LEU A 86 -10.36 9.44 13.67
N THR A 87 -9.11 8.98 13.65
CA THR A 87 -8.57 8.18 12.54
C THR A 87 -9.33 6.85 12.40
N LEU A 88 -9.60 6.14 13.50
CA LEU A 88 -10.40 4.91 13.47
C LEU A 88 -11.83 5.13 12.98
N ILE A 89 -12.50 6.20 13.41
CA ILE A 89 -13.85 6.55 12.95
C ILE A 89 -13.84 6.85 11.45
N SER A 90 -12.84 7.59 10.96
CA SER A 90 -12.70 7.89 9.53
C SER A 90 -12.46 6.61 8.70
N ALA A 91 -11.63 5.69 9.18
CA ALA A 91 -11.39 4.39 8.55
C ALA A 91 -12.66 3.51 8.53
N PHE A 92 -13.45 3.53 9.61
CA PHE A 92 -14.74 2.84 9.66
C PHE A 92 -15.73 3.39 8.63
N PHE A 93 -15.78 4.72 8.47
CA PHE A 93 -16.63 5.35 7.46
C PHE A 93 -16.18 4.97 6.05
N MET A 94 -14.87 4.95 5.79
CA MET A 94 -14.30 4.49 4.52
C MET A 94 -14.60 3.01 4.25
N SER A 95 -14.66 2.17 5.29
CA SER A 95 -15.02 0.75 5.15
C SER A 95 -16.49 0.53 4.73
N THR A 96 -17.35 1.54 4.85
CA THR A 96 -18.73 1.47 4.33
C THR A 96 -18.77 1.63 2.80
N LEU A 97 -17.71 2.14 2.18
CA LEU A 97 -17.58 2.23 0.73
C LEU A 97 -17.25 0.86 0.14
N ASN A 98 -17.80 0.54 -1.04
CA ASN A 98 -17.44 -0.67 -1.78
C ASN A 98 -15.93 -0.67 -2.12
N PHE A 99 -15.31 -1.85 -2.11
CA PHE A 99 -13.88 -2.03 -2.41
C PHE A 99 -13.46 -1.40 -3.75
N ALA A 100 -14.29 -1.56 -4.79
CA ALA A 100 -14.05 -0.95 -6.10
C ALA A 100 -14.01 0.59 -6.05
N GLY A 101 -14.81 1.21 -5.19
CA GLY A 101 -14.80 2.66 -4.97
C GLY A 101 -13.52 3.13 -4.29
N ILE A 102 -13.07 2.39 -3.27
CA ILE A 102 -11.81 2.66 -2.57
C ILE A 102 -10.63 2.54 -3.56
N MET A 103 -10.58 1.46 -4.33
CA MET A 103 -9.51 1.24 -5.31
C MET A 103 -9.50 2.31 -6.41
N SER A 104 -10.66 2.74 -6.91
CA SER A 104 -10.77 3.80 -7.92
C SER A 104 -10.27 5.15 -7.39
N PHE A 105 -10.49 5.44 -6.10
CA PHE A 105 -9.95 6.63 -5.44
C PHE A 105 -8.44 6.54 -5.20
N LEU A 106 -7.93 5.36 -4.83
CA LEU A 106 -6.52 5.12 -4.57
C LEU A 106 -5.68 5.07 -5.85
N ALA A 107 -6.20 4.55 -6.95
CA ALA A 107 -5.50 4.39 -8.22
C ALA A 107 -4.78 5.66 -8.70
N PRO A 108 -5.44 6.85 -8.83
CA PRO A 108 -4.77 8.07 -9.28
C PRO A 108 -3.74 8.59 -8.27
N ILE A 109 -3.93 8.33 -6.98
CA ILE A 109 -2.97 8.73 -5.94
C ILE A 109 -1.70 7.86 -6.07
N LEU A 110 -1.88 6.55 -6.25
CA LEU A 110 -0.78 5.60 -6.39
C LEU A 110 0.02 5.85 -7.66
N THR A 111 -0.61 6.13 -8.81
CA THR A 111 0.12 6.41 -10.07
C THR A 111 1.03 7.62 -9.96
N LEU A 112 0.68 8.62 -9.14
CA LEU A 112 1.52 9.78 -8.87
C LEU A 112 2.60 9.49 -7.81
N ILE A 113 2.27 8.78 -6.74
CA ILE A 113 3.18 8.57 -5.61
C ILE A 113 4.23 7.49 -5.89
N TYR A 114 3.85 6.43 -6.63
CA TYR A 114 4.69 5.26 -6.90
C TYR A 114 6.03 5.62 -7.56
N PRO A 115 6.06 6.41 -8.66
CA PRO A 115 7.34 6.78 -9.27
C PRO A 115 8.21 7.65 -8.36
N SER A 116 7.62 8.52 -7.53
CA SER A 116 8.36 9.28 -6.52
C SER A 116 9.04 8.35 -5.51
N LEU A 117 8.30 7.36 -4.98
CA LEU A 117 8.85 6.38 -4.03
C LEU A 117 9.97 5.51 -4.64
N ILE A 118 9.81 5.06 -5.89
CA ILE A 118 10.85 4.30 -6.60
C ILE A 118 12.15 5.09 -6.63
N VAL A 119 12.06 6.37 -6.98
CA VAL A 119 13.22 7.24 -7.05
C VAL A 119 13.87 7.40 -5.69
N LEU A 120 13.09 7.74 -4.66
CA LEU A 120 13.65 7.91 -3.32
C LEU A 120 14.39 6.65 -2.87
N ALA A 121 13.85 5.47 -3.21
CA ALA A 121 14.53 4.20 -2.95
C ALA A 121 15.86 4.08 -3.72
N PHE A 122 15.89 4.38 -5.02
CA PHE A 122 17.13 4.37 -5.82
C PHE A 122 18.18 5.35 -5.29
N VAL A 123 17.77 6.58 -4.96
CA VAL A 123 18.65 7.63 -4.45
C VAL A 123 19.20 7.25 -3.07
N SER A 124 18.37 6.69 -2.20
CA SER A 124 18.78 6.20 -0.88
C SER A 124 19.84 5.09 -0.98
N ILE A 125 19.68 4.16 -1.93
CA ILE A 125 20.66 3.10 -2.21
C ILE A 125 21.98 3.70 -2.74
N LEU A 126 21.90 4.64 -3.69
CA LEU A 126 23.08 5.27 -4.30
C LEU A 126 23.86 6.13 -3.29
N HIS A 127 23.14 6.86 -2.44
CA HIS A 127 23.73 7.67 -1.37
C HIS A 127 24.48 6.79 -0.35
N LYS A 128 23.89 5.66 0.05
CA LYS A 128 24.53 4.70 0.95
C LYS A 128 25.76 4.03 0.34
N LEU A 129 25.81 3.84 -0.98
CA LEU A 129 26.90 3.14 -1.66
C LEU A 129 28.09 4.06 -2.00
N TYR A 130 27.86 5.34 -2.28
CA TYR A 130 28.89 6.25 -2.81
C TYR A 130 29.23 7.46 -1.93
N ASN A 131 28.60 7.63 -0.76
CA ASN A 131 28.86 8.74 0.17
C ASN A 131 28.81 10.14 -0.48
N PHE A 132 28.00 10.28 -1.54
CA PHE A 132 27.91 11.53 -2.31
C PHE A 132 26.96 12.52 -1.64
N GLN A 133 27.52 13.66 -1.21
CA GLN A 133 26.85 14.83 -0.65
C GLN A 133 26.22 15.70 -1.76
N TYR A 134 25.17 15.25 -2.44
CA TYR A 134 24.35 16.12 -3.31
C TYR A 134 22.87 15.72 -3.28
N ILE A 135 22.15 16.21 -2.27
CA ILE A 135 20.79 15.79 -1.91
C ILE A 135 19.67 16.49 -2.74
N LYS A 136 19.99 17.45 -3.63
CA LYS A 136 18.95 18.26 -4.32
C LYS A 136 18.65 17.90 -5.78
N LEU A 137 19.64 17.36 -6.51
CA LEU A 137 19.52 17.03 -7.94
C LEU A 137 18.60 15.84 -8.25
N PRO A 138 18.62 14.74 -7.48
CA PRO A 138 17.85 13.55 -7.85
C PRO A 138 16.35 13.76 -7.73
N VAL A 139 15.90 14.48 -6.68
CA VAL A 139 14.49 14.75 -6.39
C VAL A 139 13.86 15.63 -7.48
N PHE A 140 14.62 16.59 -8.02
CA PHE A 140 14.16 17.49 -9.08
C PHE A 140 14.12 16.79 -10.45
N ALA A 141 15.11 15.95 -10.75
CA ALA A 141 15.14 15.15 -11.97
C ALA A 141 13.94 14.21 -12.07
N THR A 142 13.44 13.74 -10.92
CA THR A 142 12.40 12.73 -10.90
C THR A 142 11.01 13.29 -10.87
N PHE A 143 10.84 14.50 -10.34
CA PHE A 143 9.66 15.31 -10.60
C PHE A 143 9.51 15.63 -12.10
N ALA A 144 10.63 15.86 -12.81
CA ALA A 144 10.64 16.08 -14.25
C ALA A 144 10.31 14.81 -15.05
N ILE A 145 10.83 13.64 -14.64
CA ILE A 145 10.57 12.36 -15.33
C ILE A 145 9.11 11.93 -15.13
N THR A 146 8.51 12.10 -13.95
CA THR A 146 7.09 11.78 -13.76
C THR A 146 6.17 12.66 -14.58
N VAL A 147 6.44 13.97 -14.66
CA VAL A 147 5.69 14.89 -15.53
C VAL A 147 5.86 14.53 -17.01
N LEU A 148 7.04 14.06 -17.43
CA LEU A 148 7.30 13.61 -18.80
C LEU A 148 6.57 12.30 -19.16
N VAL A 149 6.49 11.35 -18.23
CA VAL A 149 5.80 10.08 -18.44
C VAL A 149 4.28 10.28 -18.50
N ASP A 150 3.73 11.08 -17.58
CA ASP A 150 2.29 11.42 -17.57
C ASP A 150 1.87 12.17 -18.84
N ALA A 151 2.71 13.12 -19.31
CA ALA A 151 2.52 13.82 -20.58
C ALA A 151 2.62 12.91 -21.82
N TYR A 152 3.37 11.80 -21.77
CA TYR A 152 3.51 10.87 -22.89
C TYR A 152 2.36 9.87 -22.98
N THR A 153 1.72 9.54 -21.86
CA THR A 153 0.55 8.62 -21.81
C THR A 153 -0.77 9.24 -22.25
N HIS A 154 -0.83 10.57 -22.44
CA HIS A 154 -2.04 11.31 -22.85
C HIS A 154 -2.04 11.75 -24.34
N PHE A 155 -1.08 11.28 -25.16
CA PHE A 155 -1.04 11.41 -26.62
C PHE A 155 -1.28 10.08 -27.33
#